data_AF-A0A5J4YDG6-F1
#
_entry.id   AF-A0A5J4YDG6-F1
#
_cell.length_a   1.000
_cell.length_b   1.000
_cell.length_c   1.000
_cell.angle_alpha   90.00
_cell.angle_beta   90.00
_cell.angle_gamma   90.00
#
_symmetry.space_group_name_H-M   'P 1'
#
loop_
_entity.id
_entity.type
_entity.pdbx_description
1 polymer ?
#
loop_
_entity_poly.entity_id
_entity_poly.type
_entity_poly.pdbx_seq_one_letter_code
_entity_poly.pdbx_strand_id
1 'polypeptide(L)'
;MAMADVYCLFNRARGTELVSPDDLLQACSCFPQAGVPLRIKEFSTGVLVVQSQSHSTEQVCARIGQLVAADEGLGPAVTASDVASALAVPLPIASEHLLTAESRGGLCRDDGPEGLRFFRNFFLDIPVAV
;
A
#
# COMPACT_ATOMS: atom_id res chain seq x y z
N MET A 1 7.65 -3.14 3.54
CA MET A 1 7.43 -4.54 3.96
C MET A 1 6.45 -4.55 5.13
N ALA A 2 5.58 -5.54 5.26
CA ALA A 2 4.69 -5.61 6.42
C ALA A 2 5.49 -5.87 7.70
N MET A 3 5.05 -5.34 8.83
CA MET A 3 5.74 -5.55 10.11
C MET A 3 5.81 -7.04 10.49
N ALA A 4 4.78 -7.81 10.14
CA ALA A 4 4.78 -9.26 10.33
C ALA A 4 5.90 -9.96 9.54
N ASP A 5 6.16 -9.54 8.30
CA ASP A 5 7.27 -10.08 7.50
C ASP A 5 8.63 -9.72 8.11
N VAL A 6 8.77 -8.48 8.59
CA VAL A 6 9.99 -8.00 9.27
C VAL A 6 10.26 -8.84 10.51
N TYR A 7 9.22 -9.10 11.32
CA TYR A 7 9.31 -9.96 12.50
C TYR A 7 9.80 -11.37 12.15
N CYS A 8 9.17 -12.01 11.17
CA CYS A 8 9.55 -13.34 10.72
C CYS A 8 10.98 -13.39 10.19
N LEU A 9 11.39 -12.42 9.35
CA LEU A 9 12.74 -12.36 8.80
C LEU A 9 13.79 -12.14 9.88
N PHE A 10 13.54 -11.21 10.80
CA PHE A 10 14.46 -10.88 11.88
C PHE A 10 14.70 -12.06 12.81
N ASN A 11 13.62 -12.68 13.29
CA ASN A 11 13.72 -13.85 14.18
C ASN A 11 14.32 -15.07 13.47
N ARG A 12 13.99 -15.28 12.20
CA ARG A 12 14.61 -16.35 11.40
C ARG A 12 16.12 -16.15 11.27
N ALA A 13 16.60 -14.91 11.14
CA ALA A 13 18.03 -14.61 11.08
C ALA A 13 18.73 -14.83 12.43
N ARG A 14 18.04 -14.64 13.57
CA ARG A 14 18.59 -14.85 14.92
C ARG A 14 18.62 -16.31 15.38
N GLY A 15 17.87 -17.21 14.73
CA GLY A 15 17.81 -18.62 15.09
C GLY A 15 17.09 -18.83 16.42
N THR A 16 17.83 -19.13 17.50
CA THR A 16 17.27 -19.42 18.82
C THR A 16 17.10 -18.19 19.72
N GLU A 17 17.75 -17.07 19.39
CA GLU A 17 17.65 -15.84 20.18
C GLU A 17 16.47 -14.96 19.73
N LEU A 18 15.26 -15.45 19.94
CA LEU A 18 14.05 -14.78 19.46
C LEU A 18 13.76 -13.46 20.20
N VAL A 19 13.11 -12.54 19.50
CA VAL A 19 12.58 -11.28 20.05
C VAL A 19 11.06 -11.33 20.01
N SER A 20 10.41 -10.73 21.01
CA SER A 20 8.96 -10.62 21.04
C SER A 20 8.47 -9.61 19.97
N PRO A 21 7.21 -9.72 19.50
CA PRO A 21 6.65 -8.74 18.56
C PRO A 21 6.69 -7.31 19.10
N ASP A 22 6.40 -7.14 20.41
CA ASP A 22 6.36 -5.83 21.06
C ASP A 22 7.76 -5.20 21.12
N ASP A 23 8.78 -5.96 21.51
CA ASP A 23 10.16 -5.45 21.56
C ASP A 23 10.65 -5.00 20.17
N LEU A 24 10.32 -5.78 19.12
CA LEU A 24 10.68 -5.40 17.76
C LEU A 24 9.97 -4.10 17.35
N LEU A 25 8.68 -3.96 17.66
CA LEU A 25 7.90 -2.76 17.35
C LEU A 25 8.45 -1.53 18.07
N GLN A 26 8.80 -1.65 19.35
CA GLN A 26 9.44 -0.60 20.13
C GLN A 26 10.80 -0.22 19.53
N ALA A 27 11.62 -1.22 19.15
CA ALA A 27 12.90 -0.97 18.50
C ALA A 27 12.75 -0.24 17.16
N CYS A 28 11.78 -0.63 16.33
CA CYS A 28 11.51 0.04 15.06
C CYS A 28 11.00 1.48 15.24
N SER A 29 10.32 1.77 16.36
CA SER A 29 9.86 3.13 16.69
C SER A 29 11.03 4.09 16.97
N CYS A 30 12.19 3.53 17.32
CA CYS A 30 13.43 4.28 17.58
C CYS A 30 14.28 4.55 16.32
N PHE A 31 13.84 4.14 15.11
CA PHE A 31 14.61 4.35 13.87
C PHE A 31 14.98 5.82 13.60
N PRO A 32 14.10 6.82 13.82
CA PRO A 32 14.46 8.22 13.63
C PRO A 32 15.61 8.67 14.54
N GLN A 33 15.59 8.27 15.82
CA GLN A 33 16.59 8.63 16.82
C GLN A 33 17.93 7.91 16.55
N ALA A 34 17.86 6.69 16.02
CA ALA A 34 19.03 5.91 15.64
C ALA A 34 19.65 6.32 14.29
N GLY A 35 19.07 7.30 13.58
CA GLY A 35 19.56 7.75 12.27
C GLY A 35 19.42 6.71 11.15
N VAL A 36 18.50 5.75 11.30
CA VAL A 36 18.26 4.70 10.30
C VAL A 36 17.35 5.24 9.20
N PRO A 37 17.64 5.03 7.90
CA PRO A 37 16.84 5.56 6.77
C PRO A 37 15.49 4.82 6.56
N LEU A 38 14.92 4.27 7.63
CA LEU A 38 13.65 3.55 7.64
C LEU A 38 12.66 4.25 8.57
N ARG A 39 11.37 4.03 8.33
CA ARG A 39 10.30 4.46 9.23
C ARG A 39 9.18 3.44 9.27
N ILE A 40 8.45 3.43 10.38
CA ILE A 40 7.15 2.76 10.48
C ILE A 40 6.09 3.66 9.82
N LYS A 41 5.17 3.06 9.09
CA LYS A 41 3.92 3.69 8.65
C LYS A 41 2.77 2.77 9.02
N GLU A 42 1.70 3.36 9.52
CA GLU A 42 0.40 2.71 9.71
C GLU A 42 -0.53 3.12 8.59
N PHE A 43 -1.23 2.16 8.00
CA PHE A 43 -2.33 2.41 7.06
C PHE A 43 -3.67 2.51 7.79
N SER A 44 -4.71 3.00 7.12
CA SER A 44 -6.04 3.21 7.72
C SER A 44 -6.71 1.92 8.22
N THR A 45 -6.28 0.76 7.74
CA THR A 45 -6.75 -0.56 8.20
C THR A 45 -6.03 -1.06 9.45
N GLY A 46 -5.02 -0.33 9.93
CA GLY A 46 -4.14 -0.75 11.03
C GLY A 46 -2.93 -1.59 10.58
N VAL A 47 -2.77 -1.83 9.27
CA VAL A 47 -1.57 -2.52 8.75
C VAL A 47 -0.33 -1.67 8.99
N LEU A 48 0.62 -2.21 9.75
CA LEU A 48 1.92 -1.61 9.99
C LEU A 48 2.95 -2.07 8.96
N VAL A 49 3.68 -1.13 8.40
CA VAL A 49 4.78 -1.39 7.46
C VAL A 49 6.05 -0.68 7.86
N VAL A 50 7.18 -1.34 7.57
CA VAL A 50 8.50 -0.70 7.56
C VAL A 50 8.85 -0.37 6.12
N GLN A 51 9.20 0.89 5.87
CA GLN A 51 9.54 1.39 4.53
C GLN A 51 10.67 2.43 4.62
N SER A 52 11.32 2.69 3.49
CA SER A 52 12.31 3.77 3.38
C SER A 52 11.69 5.12 3.73
N GLN A 53 12.47 6.01 4.33
CA GLN A 53 12.06 7.42 4.51
C GLN A 53 11.82 8.13 3.16
N SER A 54 12.48 7.69 2.08
CA SER A 54 12.25 8.24 0.73
C SER A 54 10.97 7.73 0.06
N HIS A 55 10.28 6.74 0.64
CA HIS A 55 9.08 6.17 0.03
C HIS A 55 7.94 7.20 0.01
N SER A 56 7.41 7.52 -1.17
CA SER A 56 6.32 8.48 -1.34
C SER A 56 5.02 7.77 -1.71
N THR A 57 3.94 8.13 -1.02
CA THR A 57 2.61 7.59 -1.31
C THR A 57 2.10 8.14 -2.65
N GLU A 58 2.46 9.37 -2.98
CA GLU A 58 2.11 10.07 -4.22
C GLU A 58 2.69 9.36 -5.43
N GLN A 59 3.95 8.92 -5.35
CA GLN A 59 4.58 8.13 -6.41
C GLN A 59 3.88 6.79 -6.62
N VAL A 60 3.46 6.13 -5.53
CA VAL A 60 2.70 4.86 -5.63
C VAL A 60 1.34 5.10 -6.27
N CYS A 61 0.60 6.12 -5.84
CA CYS A 61 -0.68 6.49 -6.44
C CYS A 61 -0.53 6.84 -7.94
N ALA A 62 0.52 7.54 -8.33
CA ALA A 62 0.79 7.87 -9.73
C ALA A 62 1.05 6.60 -10.57
N ARG A 63 1.82 5.65 -10.05
CA ARG A 63 2.06 4.35 -10.72
C ARG A 63 0.77 3.55 -10.87
N ILE A 64 -0.09 3.53 -9.84
CA ILE A 64 -1.40 2.86 -9.94
C ILE A 64 -2.30 3.59 -10.95
N GLY A 65 -2.26 4.92 -10.96
CA GLY A 65 -2.95 5.74 -11.96
C GLY A 65 -2.56 5.39 -13.40
N GLN A 66 -1.29 5.04 -13.64
CA GLN A 66 -0.83 4.56 -14.95
C GLN A 66 -1.40 3.17 -15.31
N LEU A 67 -1.68 2.31 -14.33
CA LEU A 67 -2.27 0.99 -14.58
C LEU A 67 -3.73 1.06 -14.98
N VAL A 68 -4.47 2.05 -14.46
CA VAL A 68 -5.89 2.30 -14.80
C VAL A 68 -6.06 3.36 -15.87
N ALA A 69 -4.96 3.93 -16.38
CA ALA A 69 -5.00 4.91 -17.44
C ALA A 69 -5.50 4.26 -18.73
N ALA A 70 -6.34 4.98 -19.47
CA ALA A 70 -6.80 4.56 -20.77
C ALA A 70 -6.88 5.74 -21.72
N ASP A 71 -6.62 5.44 -22.99
CA ASP A 71 -6.75 6.40 -24.08
C ASP A 71 -8.22 6.67 -24.39
N GLU A 72 -9.10 5.67 -24.21
CA GLU A 72 -10.57 5.79 -24.40
C GLU A 72 -11.37 4.93 -23.39
N GLY A 73 -12.54 5.43 -22.98
CA GLY A 73 -13.47 4.71 -22.10
C GLY A 73 -13.09 4.69 -20.61
N LEU A 74 -13.62 3.71 -19.87
CA LEU A 74 -13.38 3.53 -18.42
C LEU A 74 -11.97 3.02 -18.09
N GLY A 75 -11.26 2.53 -19.11
CA GLY A 75 -9.97 1.88 -18.96
C GLY A 75 -10.02 0.50 -18.31
N PRO A 76 -8.84 -0.12 -18.12
CA PRO A 76 -8.75 -1.43 -17.49
C PRO A 76 -9.10 -1.34 -16.00
N ALA A 77 -9.83 -2.34 -15.53
CA ALA A 77 -10.00 -2.59 -14.11
C ALA A 77 -8.70 -3.15 -13.52
N VAL A 78 -8.35 -2.77 -12.30
CA VAL A 78 -7.24 -3.38 -11.56
C VAL A 78 -7.71 -3.98 -10.25
N THR A 79 -7.15 -5.14 -9.91
CA THR A 79 -7.34 -5.82 -8.63
C THR A 79 -6.10 -5.66 -7.75
N ALA A 80 -6.20 -6.05 -6.47
CA ALA A 80 -5.04 -6.11 -5.59
C ALA A 80 -3.93 -7.02 -6.12
N SER A 81 -4.28 -8.12 -6.80
CA SER A 81 -3.32 -9.06 -7.40
C SER A 81 -2.56 -8.46 -8.58
N ASP A 82 -3.23 -7.64 -9.39
CA ASP A 82 -2.61 -6.94 -10.51
C ASP A 82 -1.61 -5.90 -10.01
N VAL A 83 -2.01 -5.11 -9.00
CA VAL A 83 -1.13 -4.12 -8.36
C VAL A 83 0.04 -4.78 -7.63
N ALA A 84 -0.18 -5.90 -6.94
CA ALA A 84 0.88 -6.66 -6.28
C ALA A 84 1.95 -7.10 -7.28
N SER A 85 1.51 -7.61 -8.44
CA SER A 85 2.40 -8.06 -9.52
C SER A 85 3.12 -6.89 -10.18
N ALA A 86 2.40 -5.83 -10.53
CA ALA A 86 2.95 -4.66 -11.22
C ALA A 86 3.92 -3.82 -10.36
N LEU A 87 3.66 -3.71 -9.05
CA LEU A 87 4.51 -2.97 -8.13
C LEU A 87 5.55 -3.84 -7.41
N ALA A 88 5.51 -5.16 -7.60
CA ALA A 88 6.34 -6.13 -6.90
C ALA A 88 6.24 -5.99 -5.37
N VAL A 89 5.00 -5.90 -4.86
CA VAL A 89 4.71 -5.77 -3.43
C VAL A 89 3.80 -6.91 -2.95
N PRO A 90 3.83 -7.26 -1.65
CA PRO A 90 2.91 -8.25 -1.10
C PRO A 90 1.44 -7.84 -1.28
N LEU A 91 0.56 -8.83 -1.46
CA LEU A 91 -0.87 -8.63 -1.70
C LEU A 91 -1.58 -7.74 -0.66
N PRO A 92 -1.32 -7.87 0.67
CA PRO A 92 -1.91 -6.96 1.65
C PRO A 92 -1.50 -5.51 1.43
N ILE A 93 -0.23 -5.26 1.05
CA ILE A 93 0.28 -3.91 0.80
C ILE A 93 -0.31 -3.33 -0.48
N ALA A 94 -0.50 -4.15 -1.51
CA ALA A 94 -1.19 -3.74 -2.73
C ALA A 94 -2.63 -3.29 -2.43
N SER A 95 -3.33 -4.01 -1.56
CA SER A 95 -4.68 -3.66 -1.11
C SER A 95 -4.69 -2.31 -0.40
N GLU A 96 -3.75 -2.07 0.51
CA GLU A 96 -3.60 -0.76 1.18
C GLU A 96 -3.30 0.38 0.20
N HIS A 97 -2.51 0.13 -0.84
CA HIS A 97 -2.22 1.12 -1.85
C HIS A 97 -3.45 1.49 -2.69
N LEU A 98 -4.29 0.51 -3.04
CA LEU A 98 -5.57 0.75 -3.73
C LEU A 98 -6.52 1.58 -2.87
N LEU A 99 -6.72 1.22 -1.60
CA LEU A 99 -7.54 1.99 -0.65
C LEU A 99 -6.99 3.41 -0.43
N THR A 100 -5.66 3.55 -0.40
CA THR A 100 -5.02 4.87 -0.29
C THR A 100 -5.24 5.72 -1.54
N ALA A 101 -5.16 5.13 -2.74
CA ALA A 101 -5.41 5.84 -3.99
C ALA A 101 -6.89 6.23 -4.15
N GLU A 102 -7.80 5.36 -3.72
CA GLU A 102 -9.24 5.62 -3.68
C GLU A 102 -9.60 6.74 -2.69
N SER A 103 -9.09 6.71 -1.46
CA SER A 103 -9.37 7.76 -0.45
C SER A 103 -8.86 9.15 -0.86
N ARG A 104 -7.89 9.20 -1.79
CA ARG A 104 -7.41 10.43 -2.43
C ARG A 104 -8.22 10.84 -3.65
N GLY A 105 -9.28 10.11 -3.97
CA GLY A 105 -10.15 10.34 -5.12
C GLY A 105 -9.54 9.94 -6.46
N GLY A 106 -8.40 9.25 -6.51
CA GLY A 106 -7.78 8.83 -7.76
C GLY A 106 -8.46 7.61 -8.40
N LEU A 107 -9.07 6.76 -7.58
CA LEU A 107 -9.76 5.55 -8.00
C LEU A 107 -11.21 5.53 -7.51
N CYS A 108 -12.06 4.81 -8.24
CA CYS A 108 -13.38 4.41 -7.79
C CYS A 108 -13.45 2.87 -7.70
N ARG A 109 -14.21 2.36 -6.73
CA ARG A 109 -14.39 0.93 -6.52
C ARG A 109 -15.62 0.41 -7.24
N ASP A 110 -15.52 -0.81 -7.76
CA ASP A 110 -16.63 -1.67 -8.18
C ASP A 110 -16.59 -2.92 -7.31
N ASP A 111 -17.61 -3.09 -6.47
CA ASP A 111 -17.74 -4.21 -5.53
C ASP A 111 -18.92 -5.07 -5.95
N GLY A 112 -18.61 -6.18 -6.61
CA GLY A 112 -19.59 -7.09 -7.19
C GLY A 112 -19.32 -8.55 -6.85
N PRO A 113 -20.19 -9.47 -7.30
CA PRO A 113 -20.03 -10.90 -7.06
C PRO A 113 -18.74 -11.49 -7.66
N GLU A 114 -18.16 -10.82 -8.66
CA GLU A 114 -16.87 -11.19 -9.26
C GLU A 114 -15.65 -10.70 -8.44
N GLY A 115 -15.89 -9.97 -7.36
CA GLY A 115 -14.87 -9.42 -6.46
C GLY A 115 -14.69 -7.91 -6.59
N LEU A 116 -13.76 -7.39 -5.80
CA LEU A 116 -13.45 -5.97 -5.71
C LEU A 116 -12.46 -5.55 -6.81
N ARG A 117 -12.88 -4.58 -7.62
CA ARG A 117 -12.08 -3.98 -8.70
C ARG A 117 -12.01 -2.48 -8.52
N PHE A 118 -10.95 -1.88 -9.03
CA PHE A 118 -10.75 -0.43 -9.03
C PHE A 118 -10.57 0.11 -10.45
N PHE A 119 -11.16 1.27 -10.69
CA PHE A 119 -11.09 1.99 -11.96
C PHE A 119 -10.61 3.41 -11.73
N ARG A 120 -10.22 4.11 -12.80
CA ARG A 120 -9.99 5.56 -12.74
C ARG A 120 -11.25 6.27 -12.26
N ASN A 121 -11.10 7.18 -11.30
CA ASN A 121 -12.22 7.99 -10.84
C ASN A 121 -12.55 9.13 -11.85
N PHE A 122 -13.40 8.83 -12.83
CA PHE A 122 -13.87 9.82 -13.80
C PHE A 122 -15.00 10.72 -13.26
N PHE A 123 -15.59 10.41 -12.10
CA PHE A 123 -16.69 11.20 -11.53
C PHE A 123 -16.26 12.61 -11.13
N LEU A 124 -14.97 12.81 -10.85
CA LEU A 124 -14.39 14.13 -10.56
C LEU A 124 -14.29 15.02 -11.81
N ASP A 125 -14.30 14.42 -13.01
CA ASP A 125 -14.23 15.15 -14.28
C ASP A 125 -15.62 15.61 -14.75
N ILE A 126 -16.70 15.13 -14.10
CA ILE A 126 -18.07 15.47 -14.46
C ILE A 126 -18.44 16.81 -13.81
N PRO A 127 -18.77 17.86 -14.61
CA PRO A 127 -19.22 19.12 -14.04
C PRO A 127 -20.54 18.91 -13.29
N VAL A 128 -20.55 19.30 -12.01
CA VAL A 128 -21.79 19.33 -11.23
C VAL A 128 -22.65 20.47 -11.78
N ALA A 129 -23.79 20.15 -12.38
CA ALA A 129 -24.78 21.15 -12.74
C ALA A 129 -25.33 21.77 -11.44
N VAL A 130 -24.90 22.99 -11.14
CA VAL A 130 -25.44 23.82 -10.04
C VAL A 130 -26.67 24.57 -10.53
#